data_AF-A0A950AZ82-F1
#
_entry.id   AF-A0A950AZ82-F1
#
_cell.length_a   1.000
_cell.length_b   1.000
_cell.length_c   1.000
_cell.angle_alpha   90.00
_cell.angle_beta   90.00
_cell.angle_gamma   90.00
#
_symmetry.space_group_name_H-M   'P 1'
#
loop_
_entity.id
_entity.type
_entity.pdbx_description
1 polymer ?
#
loop_
_entity_poly.entity_id
_entity_poly.type
_entity_poly.pdbx_seq_one_letter_code
_entity_poly.pdbx_strand_id
1 'polypeptide(L)' 'IPGNWKPYLEKLPNDPWGNPYQYLNPGVKGAIDIMSFGADGKAGGEGKDADIGSWQ' A
#
# COMPACT_ATOMS: atom_id res chain seq x y z
N ILE A 1 3.35 -21.09 15.26
CA ILE A 1 3.13 -19.63 15.32
C ILE A 1 3.81 -19.13 16.59
N PRO A 2 4.81 -18.23 16.52
CA PRO A 2 5.50 -17.74 17.71
C PRO A 2 4.49 -17.11 18.68
N GLY A 3 4.63 -17.35 19.99
CA GLY A 3 3.62 -16.99 21.00
C GLY A 3 3.31 -15.49 21.14
N ASN A 4 4.16 -14.62 20.61
CA ASN A 4 3.96 -13.17 20.57
C ASN A 4 3.42 -12.65 19.23
N TRP A 5 3.02 -13.53 18.32
CA TRP A 5 2.41 -13.09 17.07
C TRP A 5 1.00 -12.56 17.33
N LYS A 6 0.82 -11.26 17.13
CA LYS A 6 -0.48 -10.62 17.04
C LYS A 6 -0.66 -10.05 15.64
N PRO A 7 -1.79 -10.30 14.96
CA PRO A 7 -2.10 -9.59 13.73
C PRO A 7 -2.18 -8.10 14.03
N TYR A 8 -1.38 -7.30 13.33
CA TYR A 8 -1.37 -5.83 13.49
C TYR A 8 -2.64 -5.17 12.93
N LEU A 9 -3.26 -5.82 11.93
CA LEU A 9 -4.56 -5.42 11.36
C LEU A 9 -5.48 -6.64 11.33
N GLU A 10 -6.73 -6.46 11.77
CA GLU A 10 -7.78 -7.48 11.62
C GLU A 10 -8.27 -7.60 10.18
N LYS A 11 -8.31 -6.47 9.45
CA LYS A 11 -8.70 -6.41 8.04
C LYS A 11 -7.98 -5.25 7.35
N LEU A 12 -7.33 -5.53 6.23
CA LEU A 12 -6.75 -4.48 5.40
C LEU A 12 -7.89 -3.66 4.78
N PRO A 13 -7.95 -2.33 4.99
CA PRO A 13 -8.83 -1.49 4.19
C PRO A 13 -8.34 -1.51 2.74
N ASN A 14 -9.26 -1.50 1.79
CA ASN A 14 -8.92 -1.22 0.40
C ASN A 14 -8.67 0.28 0.24
N ASP A 15 -8.01 0.65 -0.84
CA ASP A 15 -7.86 2.04 -1.23
C ASP A 15 -9.22 2.66 -1.66
N PRO A 16 -9.29 3.98 -1.91
CA PRO A 16 -10.53 4.66 -2.31
C PRO A 16 -11.20 4.09 -3.56
N TRP A 17 -10.48 3.32 -4.38
CA TRP A 17 -10.95 2.71 -5.61
C TRP A 17 -11.28 1.22 -5.46
N GLY A 18 -11.12 0.67 -4.25
CA GLY A 18 -11.39 -0.73 -3.96
C GLY A 18 -10.23 -1.67 -4.27
N ASN A 19 -9.06 -1.14 -4.63
CA ASN A 19 -7.86 -1.93 -4.91
C ASN A 19 -7.06 -2.20 -3.60
N PRO A 20 -6.37 -3.33 -3.52
CA PRO A 20 -5.51 -3.64 -2.39
C PRO A 20 -4.24 -2.77 -2.43
N TYR A 21 -3.84 -2.24 -1.26
CA TYR A 21 -2.57 -1.54 -1.10
C TYR A 21 -1.39 -2.47 -1.39
N GLN A 22 -0.40 -1.93 -2.08
CA GLN A 22 0.89 -2.57 -2.31
C GLN A 22 1.80 -2.31 -1.12
N TYR A 23 2.48 -3.37 -0.69
CA TYR A 23 3.44 -3.34 0.39
C TYR A 23 4.79 -3.83 -0.13
N LEU A 24 5.84 -3.03 0.06
CA LEU A 24 7.21 -3.39 -0.25
C LEU A 24 8.07 -3.33 1.02
N ASN A 25 8.85 -4.40 1.24
CA ASN A 25 9.89 -4.48 2.25
C ASN A 25 11.03 -5.39 1.73
N PRO A 26 12.25 -4.86 1.49
CA PRO A 26 12.67 -3.47 1.73
C PRO A 26 12.01 -2.49 0.76
N GLY A 27 11.62 -1.32 1.26
CA GLY A 27 11.10 -0.22 0.43
C GLY A 27 12.17 0.35 -0.51
N VAL A 28 11.73 0.98 -1.59
CA VAL A 28 12.58 1.72 -2.52
C VAL A 28 12.91 3.11 -1.96
N LYS A 29 11.95 3.73 -1.25
CA LYS A 29 12.10 5.07 -0.66
C LYS A 29 12.36 5.05 0.85
N GLY A 30 12.01 3.97 1.54
CA GLY A 30 12.26 3.78 2.97
C GLY A 30 12.48 2.32 3.36
N ALA A 31 12.38 2.02 4.66
CA ALA A 31 12.44 0.63 5.13
C ALA A 31 11.23 -0.18 4.65
N ILE A 32 10.06 0.47 4.60
CA ILE A 32 8.80 -0.10 4.15
C ILE A 32 8.10 0.95 3.28
N ASP A 33 7.64 0.53 2.11
CA ASP A 33 6.85 1.36 1.22
C ASP A 33 5.43 0.79 1.11
N ILE A 34 4.44 1.60 1.43
CA ILE A 34 3.03 1.29 1.24
C ILE A 34 2.47 2.22 0.18
N MET A 35 1.89 1.69 -0.89
CA MET A 35 1.37 2.48 -2.01
C MET A 35 0.06 1.96 -2.59
N SER A 36 -0.75 2.86 -3.12
CA SER A 36 -1.92 2.57 -3.94
C SER A 36 -1.66 3.10 -5.35
N PHE A 37 -2.04 2.32 -6.36
CA PHE A 37 -1.91 2.64 -7.79
C PHE A 37 -3.05 3.55 -8.30
N GLY A 38 -3.78 4.23 -7.42
CA GLY A 38 -4.88 5.09 -7.85
C GLY A 38 -6.06 4.32 -8.47
N ALA A 39 -6.82 5.01 -9.32
CA ALA A 39 -8.02 4.45 -9.94
C ALA A 39 -7.76 3.38 -11.00
N ASP A 40 -6.62 3.42 -11.67
CA ASP A 40 -6.31 2.57 -12.82
C ASP A 40 -5.64 1.24 -12.43
N GLY A 41 -5.14 1.15 -11.19
CA GLY A 41 -4.49 -0.04 -10.65
C GLY A 41 -3.12 -0.31 -11.27
N LYS A 42 -2.47 0.68 -11.90
CA LYS A 42 -1.15 0.57 -12.52
C LYS A 42 -0.16 1.56 -11.91
N ALA A 43 1.12 1.23 -12.04
CA ALA A 43 2.19 2.12 -11.64
C ALA A 43 2.26 3.33 -12.57
N GLY A 44 2.22 4.52 -11.98
CA GLY A 44 2.20 5.80 -12.67
C GLY A 44 0.79 6.25 -13.05
N GLY A 45 0.70 7.49 -13.53
CA GLY A 45 -0.57 8.16 -13.80
C GLY A 45 -0.57 9.57 -13.21
N GLU A 46 -1.54 10.38 -13.61
CA GLU A 46 -1.66 11.77 -13.12
C GLU A 46 -3.06 12.01 -12.55
N GLY A 47 -3.15 12.86 -11.53
CA GLY A 47 -4.41 13.20 -10.89
C GLY A 47 -5.02 12.02 -10.11
N LYS A 48 -6.09 11.42 -10.63
CA LYS A 48 -6.82 10.32 -9.97
C LYS A 48 -6.18 8.94 -10.18
N ASP A 49 -5.32 8.85 -11.18
CA ASP A 49 -4.57 7.65 -11.51
C ASP A 49 -3.15 7.73 -10.94
N ALA A 50 -2.82 8.79 -10.20
CA ALA A 50 -1.50 8.94 -9.62
C ALA A 50 -1.26 7.95 -8.47
N ASP A 51 -0.04 7.41 -8.41
CA ASP A 51 0.41 6.58 -7.30
C ASP A 51 0.37 7.36 -5.99
N ILE A 52 -0.34 6.84 -4.98
CA ILE A 52 -0.39 7.42 -3.64
C ILE A 52 0.43 6.54 -2.71
N GLY A 53 1.62 7.02 -2.36
CA GLY A 53 2.54 6.34 -1.43
C GLY A 53 2.61 7.02 -0.06
N SER A 54 2.82 6.23 0.99
CA SER A 54 3.01 6.73 2.37
C SER A 54 4.24 7.62 2.55
N TRP A 55 5.15 7.68 1.58
CA TRP A 55 6.38 8.47 1.62
C TRP A 55 6.22 9.89 1.05
N GLN A 56 5.04 10.25 0.56
CA GLN A 56 4.78 11.52 -0.12
C GLN A 56 4.14 12.56 0.81
#